data_AF-A0A529T386-F1
#
_entry.id   AF-A0A529T386-F1
#
_cell.length_a   1.000
_cell.length_b   1.000
_cell.length_c   1.000
_cell.angle_alpha   90.00
_cell.angle_beta   90.00
_cell.angle_gamma   90.00
#
_symmetry.space_group_name_H-M   'P 1'
#
loop_
_entity.id
_entity.type
_entity.pdbx_description
1 polymer ?
#
loop_
_entity_poly.entity_id
_entity_poly.type
_entity_poly.pdbx_seq_one_letter_code
_entity_poly.pdbx_strand_id
1 'polypeptide(L)' 'ANAPEMPPIRVLLVEEGEPTGPFGAKAVGEIATIPVAAAVVNAVNNALGIELTELPLSPERVLAAIG' A
#
# COMPACT_ATOMS: atom_id res chain seq x y z
N ALA A 1 -14.61 -6.80 -1.39
CA ALA A 1 -13.60 -7.29 -0.43
C ALA A 1 -13.96 -8.72 -0.01
N ASN A 2 -13.42 -9.70 -0.71
CA ASN A 2 -13.51 -11.12 -0.33
C ASN A 2 -12.12 -11.77 -0.46
N ALA A 3 -11.95 -13.00 0.05
CA ALA A 3 -10.65 -13.67 0.01
C ALA A 3 -10.04 -13.80 -1.41
N PRO A 4 -10.82 -14.06 -2.48
CA PRO A 4 -10.28 -14.09 -3.85
C PRO A 4 -9.69 -12.77 -4.37
N GLU A 5 -10.14 -11.62 -3.90
CA GLU A 5 -9.65 -10.30 -4.36
C GLU A 5 -8.28 -9.92 -3.77
N MET A 6 -7.80 -10.65 -2.76
CA MET A 6 -6.53 -10.35 -2.11
C MET A 6 -5.34 -10.71 -3.03
N PRO A 7 -4.44 -9.77 -3.35
CA PRO A 7 -3.27 -10.09 -4.15
C PRO A 7 -2.28 -10.95 -3.34
N PRO A 8 -1.42 -11.75 -4.01
CA PRO A 8 -0.31 -12.41 -3.34
C PRO A 8 0.59 -11.39 -2.62
N ILE A 9 0.86 -11.63 -1.33
CA ILE A 9 1.71 -10.75 -0.52
C ILE A 9 3.06 -11.42 -0.29
N ARG A 10 4.14 -10.72 -0.66
CA ARG A 10 5.50 -11.07 -0.28
C ARG A 10 5.90 -10.28 0.96
N VAL A 11 6.23 -10.97 2.04
CA VAL A 11 6.68 -10.37 3.30
C VAL A 11 8.19 -10.44 3.39
N LEU A 12 8.83 -9.30 3.66
CA LEU A 12 10.25 -9.19 3.95
C LEU A 12 10.41 -8.58 5.34
N LEU A 13 11.07 -9.30 6.25
CA LEU A 13 11.41 -8.80 7.57
C LEU A 13 12.76 -8.09 7.48
N VAL A 14 12.77 -6.81 7.85
CA VAL A 14 13.98 -6.00 7.94
C VAL A 14 14.29 -5.80 9.42
N GLU A 15 15.43 -6.33 9.85
CA GLU A 15 15.86 -6.27 11.23
C GLU A 15 16.93 -5.19 11.40
N GLU A 16 16.50 -4.07 11.97
CA GLU A 16 17.38 -3.02 12.45
C GLU A 16 16.94 -2.74 13.89
N GLY A 17 17.80 -3.06 14.87
CA GLY A 17 17.41 -3.05 16.28
C GLY A 17 16.96 -1.67 16.77
N GLU A 18 15.92 -1.63 17.61
CA GLU A 18 15.53 -0.45 18.39
C GLU A 18 16.16 -0.50 19.78
N PRO A 19 17.05 0.42 20.14
CA PRO A 19 17.71 0.42 21.45
C PRO A 19 16.74 0.42 22.64
N THR A 20 15.54 1.00 22.48
CA THR A 20 14.53 1.09 23.54
C THR A 20 13.54 -0.08 23.55
N GLY A 21 13.56 -0.94 22.53
CA GLY A 21 12.62 -2.03 22.35
C GLY A 21 13.09 -3.32 23.01
N PRO A 22 12.17 -4.17 23.53
CA PRO A 22 12.54 -5.46 24.07
C PRO A 22 13.20 -6.31 22.98
N PHE A 23 14.41 -6.80 23.25
CA PHE A 23 15.20 -7.58 22.29
C PHE A 23 15.46 -6.86 20.94
N GLY A 24 15.37 -5.52 20.91
CA GLY A 24 15.55 -4.73 19.69
C GLY A 24 14.30 -4.60 18.81
N ALA A 25 13.12 -5.05 19.27
CA ALA A 25 11.88 -5.04 18.47
C ALA A 25 11.30 -3.63 18.25
N LYS A 26 10.63 -3.45 17.10
CA LYS A 26 9.92 -2.22 16.67
C LYS A 26 8.45 -2.51 16.39
N ALA A 27 7.61 -1.47 16.42
CA ALA A 27 6.20 -1.58 16.04
C ALA A 27 6.06 -1.88 14.54
N VAL A 28 5.17 -2.82 14.17
CA VAL A 28 4.95 -3.24 12.77
C VAL A 28 3.50 -3.09 12.27
N GLY A 29 2.52 -3.03 13.17
CA GLY A 29 1.10 -3.10 12.80
C GLY A 29 0.64 -1.98 11.87
N GLU A 30 0.95 -0.73 12.21
CA GLU A 30 0.53 0.43 11.42
C GLU A 30 1.38 0.60 10.16
N ILE A 31 2.70 0.40 10.26
CA ILE A 31 3.62 0.59 9.12
C ILE A 31 3.38 -0.42 8.00
N ALA A 32 2.79 -1.58 8.29
CA ALA A 32 2.37 -2.54 7.27
C ALA A 32 1.09 -2.11 6.52
N THR A 33 0.31 -1.18 7.10
CA THR A 33 -1.01 -0.77 6.59
C THR A 33 -0.97 0.61 5.94
N ILE A 34 -0.33 1.58 6.60
CA ILE A 34 -0.24 3.00 6.16
C ILE A 34 0.20 3.16 4.69
N PRO A 35 1.29 2.53 4.22
CA PRO A 35 1.80 2.80 2.87
C PRO A 35 0.98 2.14 1.75
N VAL A 36 0.05 1.22 2.08
CA VAL A 36 -0.66 0.41 1.07
C VAL A 36 -1.46 1.26 0.10
N ALA A 37 -2.27 2.21 0.60
CA ALA A 37 -3.11 3.04 -0.26
C ALA A 37 -2.27 3.90 -1.22
N ALA A 38 -1.21 4.54 -0.71
CA ALA A 38 -0.31 5.35 -1.53
C ALA A 38 0.45 4.51 -2.56
N ALA A 39 0.91 3.31 -2.19
CA ALA A 39 1.60 2.40 -3.11
C ALA A 39 0.70 1.97 -4.28
N VAL A 40 -0.56 1.62 -4.00
CA VAL A 40 -1.52 1.23 -5.05
C VAL A 40 -1.85 2.42 -5.97
N VAL A 41 -2.12 3.60 -5.41
CA VAL A 41 -2.42 4.81 -6.21
C VAL A 41 -1.25 5.16 -7.11
N ASN A 42 -0.02 5.17 -6.57
CA ASN A 42 1.17 5.47 -7.37
C ASN A 42 1.42 4.41 -8.46
N ALA A 43 1.14 3.14 -8.19
CA ALA A 43 1.27 2.09 -9.20
C ALA A 43 0.30 2.29 -10.38
N VAL A 44 -0.95 2.66 -10.10
CA VAL A 44 -1.95 2.96 -11.14
C VAL A 44 -1.61 4.23 -11.90
N ASN A 45 -1.24 5.30 -11.20
CA ASN A 45 -0.78 6.56 -11.81
C ASN A 45 0.40 6.32 -12.76
N ASN A 46 1.40 5.56 -12.32
CA ASN A 46 2.55 5.19 -13.15
C ASN A 46 2.17 4.32 -14.36
N ALA A 47 1.24 3.37 -14.19
CA ALA A 47 0.83 2.47 -15.27
C ALA A 47 0.01 3.17 -16.37
N LEU A 48 -0.78 4.18 -16.01
CA LEU A 48 -1.72 4.86 -16.91
C LEU A 48 -1.28 6.27 -17.33
N GLY A 49 -0.22 6.82 -16.73
CA GLY A 49 0.23 8.19 -16.98
C GLY A 49 -0.75 9.25 -16.47
N ILE A 50 -1.40 8.98 -15.33
CA ILE A 50 -2.41 9.85 -14.70
C ILE A 50 -1.96 10.29 -13.29
N GLU A 51 -2.69 11.22 -12.68
CA GLU A 51 -2.35 11.81 -11.37
C GLU A 51 -3.55 11.80 -10.40
N LEU A 52 -4.07 10.61 -10.10
CA LEU A 52 -5.14 10.45 -9.10
C LEU A 52 -4.62 10.68 -7.67
N THR A 53 -5.38 11.43 -6.88
CA THR A 53 -5.06 11.76 -5.47
C THR A 53 -6.23 11.55 -4.51
N GLU A 54 -7.38 11.05 -5.02
CA GLU A 54 -8.60 10.86 -4.25
C GLU A 54 -8.90 9.36 -4.04
N LEU A 55 -9.20 8.99 -2.80
CA LEU A 55 -9.61 7.63 -2.42
C LEU A 55 -11.14 7.54 -2.22
N PRO A 56 -11.76 6.37 -2.39
CA PRO A 56 -11.16 5.11 -2.85
C PRO A 56 -10.80 5.14 -4.34
N LEU A 57 -9.84 4.32 -4.76
CA LEU A 57 -9.46 4.17 -6.17
C LEU A 57 -10.46 3.25 -6.90
N SER A 58 -11.70 3.70 -7.07
CA SER A 58 -12.77 2.90 -7.68
C SER A 58 -12.59 2.76 -9.20
N PRO A 59 -13.09 1.68 -9.82
CA PRO A 59 -13.03 1.51 -11.28
C PRO A 59 -13.64 2.68 -12.05
N GLU A 60 -14.75 3.25 -11.57
CA GLU A 60 -15.42 4.38 -12.22
C GLU A 60 -14.53 5.64 -12.21
N ARG A 61 -13.82 5.89 -11.10
CA ARG A 61 -12.87 7.00 -10.98
C ARG A 61 -11.65 6.82 -11.87
N VAL A 62 -11.15 5.59 -11.98
CA VAL A 62 -10.03 5.27 -12.88
C VAL A 62 -10.44 5.44 -14.34
N LEU A 63 -11.62 4.95 -14.73
CA LEU A 63 -12.17 5.12 -16.08
C LEU A 63 -12.34 6.61 -16.42
N ALA A 64 -12.94 7.40 -15.53
CA ALA A 64 -13.12 8.83 -15.74
C ALA A 64 -11.78 9.58 -15.93
N ALA A 65 -10.68 9.08 -15.37
CA ALA A 65 -9.36 9.69 -15.49
C ALA A 65 -8.63 9.37 -16.81
N ILE A 66 -9.03 8.31 -17.52
CA ILE A 66 -8.40 7.88 -18.77
C ILE A 66 -9.23 8.19 -20.03
N GLY A 67 -10.45 8.70 -19.86
CA GLY A 67 -11.39 9.02 -20.95
C GLY A 67 -12.19 7.81 -21.41
#